data_AF-A0AAD9W829-F1
#
_entry.id   AF-A0AAD9W829-F1
#
_cell.length_a   1.000
_cell.length_b   1.000
_cell.length_c   1.000
_cell.angle_alpha   90.00
_cell.angle_beta   90.00
_cell.angle_gamma   90.00
#
_symmetry.space_group_name_H-M   'P 1'
#
loop_
_entity.id
_entity.type
_entity.pdbx_description
1 polymer ?
#
loop_
_entity_poly.entity_id
_entity_poly.type
_entity_poly.pdbx_seq_one_letter_code
_entity_poly.pdbx_strand_id
1 'polypeptide(L)'
;MSELKTQSKPPRWVLDLKSPPPYRSKASGIPDPPGFPSQAPTSKKQRDASKDTKIQPRKQATPEEMDTLKLKKAWEVALAPVKNLPMTAIMMYMTGNSLQIFSIMMVFMAFKNPIAGLLGTNQAFERFETDTNKTKMLQVKLAYVAMQLVALAVGIWKVNAMGLLPTTRSDWLMWEAQREPLESAAVAL
;
A
#
# COMPACT_ATOMS: atom_id res chain seq x y z
N MET A 1 -41.21 6.18 -71.97
CA MET A 1 -40.48 5.57 -70.84
C MET A 1 -40.91 6.28 -69.58
N SER A 2 -41.66 5.57 -68.75
CA SER A 2 -42.32 6.09 -67.55
C SER A 2 -41.35 6.06 -66.37
N GLU A 3 -40.92 7.21 -65.87
CA GLU A 3 -40.22 7.28 -64.58
C GLU A 3 -41.22 7.69 -63.49
N LEU A 4 -41.68 6.69 -62.74
CA LEU A 4 -42.44 6.84 -61.50
C LEU A 4 -41.53 7.47 -60.44
N LYS A 5 -41.59 8.80 -60.31
CA LYS A 5 -40.91 9.52 -59.22
C LYS A 5 -41.64 9.23 -57.91
N THR A 6 -41.26 8.16 -57.22
CA THR A 6 -41.72 7.87 -55.87
C THR A 6 -41.30 9.02 -54.96
N GLN A 7 -42.27 9.82 -54.49
CA GLN A 7 -42.02 10.78 -53.40
C GLN A 7 -41.66 10.00 -52.14
N SER A 8 -40.37 9.87 -51.84
CA SER A 8 -39.91 9.34 -50.56
C SER A 8 -40.16 10.38 -49.48
N LYS A 9 -41.13 10.11 -48.60
CA LYS A 9 -41.35 10.91 -47.38
C LYS A 9 -40.01 11.06 -46.64
N PRO A 10 -39.63 12.26 -46.17
CA PRO A 10 -38.36 12.45 -45.48
C PRO A 10 -38.26 11.54 -44.25
N PRO A 11 -37.06 11.05 -43.93
CA PRO A 11 -36.86 10.13 -42.81
C PRO A 11 -37.21 10.83 -41.48
N ARG A 12 -37.74 10.04 -40.54
CA ARG A 12 -38.35 10.53 -39.30
C ARG A 12 -37.47 11.48 -38.49
N TRP A 13 -36.16 11.24 -38.46
CA TRP A 13 -35.19 12.10 -37.77
C TRP A 13 -35.16 13.53 -38.33
N VAL A 14 -35.39 13.73 -39.65
CA VAL A 14 -35.44 15.05 -40.28
C VAL A 14 -36.70 15.82 -39.87
N LEU A 15 -37.81 15.11 -39.68
CA LEU A 15 -39.06 15.70 -39.21
C LEU A 15 -38.96 16.09 -37.73
N ASP A 16 -38.36 15.24 -36.90
CA ASP A 16 -38.17 15.48 -35.46
C ASP A 16 -37.21 16.67 -35.18
N LEU A 17 -36.31 17.00 -36.11
CA LEU A 17 -35.47 18.20 -36.04
C LEU A 17 -36.25 19.51 -36.21
N LYS A 18 -37.28 19.51 -37.06
CA LYS A 18 -38.13 20.69 -37.30
C LYS A 18 -39.26 20.81 -36.28
N SER A 19 -39.62 19.73 -35.64
CA SER A 19 -40.71 19.67 -34.66
C SER A 19 -40.27 18.78 -33.50
N PRO A 20 -39.47 19.31 -32.55
CA PRO A 20 -38.97 18.51 -31.45
C PRO A 20 -40.15 17.94 -30.64
N PRO A 21 -40.13 16.64 -30.29
CA PRO A 21 -41.17 16.05 -29.47
C PRO A 21 -41.19 16.70 -28.07
N PRO A 22 -42.37 16.77 -27.42
CA PRO A 22 -42.47 17.30 -26.07
C PRO A 22 -41.57 16.51 -25.11
N TYR A 23 -40.96 17.21 -24.16
CA TYR A 23 -40.06 16.64 -23.16
C TYR A 23 -40.75 15.49 -22.42
N ARG A 24 -40.24 14.26 -22.56
CA ARG A 24 -40.72 13.12 -21.79
C ARG A 24 -40.09 13.17 -20.40
N SER A 25 -40.93 13.21 -19.37
CA SER A 25 -40.50 12.97 -18.00
C SER A 25 -39.94 11.54 -17.87
N LYS A 26 -38.90 11.36 -17.04
CA LYS A 26 -38.27 10.06 -16.84
C LYS A 26 -39.30 9.03 -16.38
N ALA A 27 -39.25 7.84 -16.98
CA ALA A 27 -39.93 6.66 -16.44
C ALA A 27 -39.26 6.27 -15.11
N SER A 28 -40.07 6.13 -14.06
CA SER A 28 -39.61 5.69 -12.75
C SER A 28 -39.15 4.24 -12.82
N GLY A 29 -37.86 3.98 -12.57
CA GLY A 29 -37.31 2.63 -12.45
C GLY A 29 -36.13 2.30 -13.37
N ILE A 30 -35.70 3.20 -14.26
CA ILE A 30 -34.48 2.99 -15.06
C ILE A 30 -33.28 3.69 -14.39
N PRO A 31 -32.21 2.95 -14.01
CA PRO A 31 -31.00 3.52 -13.45
C PRO A 31 -30.19 4.29 -14.51
N ASP A 32 -29.52 5.37 -14.09
CA ASP A 32 -28.74 6.23 -14.98
C ASP A 32 -27.44 5.55 -15.44
N PRO A 33 -26.98 5.82 -16.69
CA PRO A 33 -25.72 5.27 -17.19
C PRO A 33 -24.53 5.81 -16.39
N PRO A 34 -23.50 4.98 -16.13
CA PRO A 34 -22.33 5.40 -15.37
C PRO A 34 -21.61 6.56 -16.07
N GLY A 35 -21.43 7.67 -15.36
CA GLY A 35 -20.77 8.89 -15.85
C GLY A 35 -21.70 10.01 -16.35
N PHE A 36 -23.01 9.76 -16.48
CA PHE A 36 -23.99 10.77 -16.87
C PHE A 36 -25.19 10.81 -15.90
N PRO A 37 -25.04 11.42 -14.71
CA PRO A 37 -26.19 11.70 -13.87
C PRO A 37 -27.10 12.68 -14.63
N SER A 38 -28.35 12.29 -14.89
CA SER A 38 -29.27 13.15 -15.65
C SER A 38 -29.86 14.23 -14.76
N GLN A 39 -29.02 15.10 -14.21
CA GLN A 39 -29.38 16.38 -13.62
C GLN A 39 -28.23 17.35 -13.89
N ALA A 40 -28.37 18.19 -14.91
CA ALA A 40 -27.47 19.31 -15.11
C ALA A 40 -27.61 20.26 -13.89
N PRO A 41 -26.53 20.59 -13.16
CA PRO A 41 -26.59 21.58 -12.11
C PRO A 41 -26.72 22.96 -12.74
N THR A 42 -27.83 23.63 -12.48
CA THR A 42 -28.00 25.06 -12.76
C THR A 42 -26.89 25.82 -12.04
N SER A 43 -26.00 26.40 -12.82
CA SER A 43 -24.79 27.10 -12.42
C SER A 43 -25.10 28.38 -11.63
N LYS A 44 -24.49 28.50 -10.45
CA LYS A 44 -23.93 29.77 -9.94
C LYS A 44 -22.84 29.49 -8.90
N LYS A 45 -21.61 29.86 -9.29
CA LYS A 45 -20.49 30.33 -8.44
C LYS A 45 -19.84 29.32 -7.48
N GLN A 46 -18.65 28.81 -7.86
CA GLN A 46 -17.37 29.21 -7.25
C GLN A 46 -16.29 28.15 -7.54
N ARG A 47 -15.33 28.54 -8.40
CA ARG A 47 -13.99 27.94 -8.45
C ARG A 47 -13.27 28.23 -7.13
N ASP A 48 -12.35 27.34 -6.80
CA ASP A 48 -11.36 27.42 -5.71
C ASP A 48 -11.87 27.16 -4.28
N ALA A 49 -11.91 25.87 -3.93
CA ALA A 49 -11.70 25.39 -2.55
C ALA A 49 -11.32 23.90 -2.56
N SER A 50 -10.07 23.61 -2.95
CA SER A 50 -9.38 22.41 -2.48
C SER A 50 -9.09 22.55 -0.99
N LYS A 51 -10.10 22.37 -0.14
CA LYS A 51 -9.98 22.07 1.31
C LYS A 51 -11.36 21.92 1.93
N ASP A 52 -11.46 20.88 2.75
CA ASP A 52 -12.46 20.66 3.81
C ASP A 52 -13.92 20.32 3.45
N THR A 53 -14.28 19.10 3.84
CA THR A 53 -15.40 18.82 4.75
C THR A 53 -16.80 19.18 4.28
N LYS A 54 -17.47 18.19 3.67
CA LYS A 54 -18.93 18.02 3.78
C LYS A 54 -19.27 16.60 4.23
N ILE A 55 -19.26 16.47 5.54
CA ILE A 55 -20.28 15.85 6.40
C ILE A 55 -21.44 15.28 5.56
N GLN A 56 -21.30 14.03 5.14
CA GLN A 56 -22.46 13.22 4.80
C GLN A 56 -23.14 12.86 6.13
N PRO A 57 -24.47 12.98 6.28
CA PRO A 57 -25.14 12.40 7.42
C PRO A 57 -24.89 10.89 7.34
N ARG A 58 -24.10 10.42 8.30
CA ARG A 58 -23.67 9.03 8.48
C ARG A 58 -24.92 8.15 8.53
N LYS A 59 -25.32 7.59 7.39
CA LYS A 59 -26.12 6.37 7.39
C LYS A 59 -25.25 5.37 8.14
N GLN A 60 -25.67 5.01 9.35
CA GLN A 60 -25.01 3.99 10.13
C GLN A 60 -25.13 2.72 9.30
N ALA A 61 -24.07 2.41 8.56
CA ALA A 61 -23.94 1.15 7.86
C ALA A 61 -24.14 0.06 8.91
N THR A 62 -24.88 -0.96 8.53
CA THR A 62 -25.14 -2.10 9.40
C THR A 62 -23.83 -2.60 10.04
N PRO A 63 -23.85 -3.11 11.28
CA PRO A 63 -22.65 -3.56 11.98
C PRO A 63 -21.81 -4.53 11.14
N GLU A 64 -22.45 -5.30 10.24
CA GLU A 64 -21.80 -6.22 9.31
C GLU A 64 -21.05 -5.51 8.16
N GLU A 65 -21.61 -4.46 7.57
CA GLU A 65 -20.93 -3.67 6.53
C GLU A 65 -19.74 -2.90 7.11
N MET A 66 -19.87 -2.36 8.33
CA MET A 66 -18.76 -1.72 9.03
C MET A 66 -17.62 -2.70 9.32
N ASP A 67 -17.96 -3.93 9.68
CA ASP A 67 -16.98 -4.97 9.98
C ASP A 67 -16.23 -5.46 8.72
N THR A 68 -16.90 -5.58 7.57
CA THR A 68 -16.20 -5.90 6.31
C THR A 68 -15.28 -4.77 5.85
N LEU A 69 -15.67 -3.50 6.07
CA LEU A 69 -14.84 -2.34 5.77
C LEU A 69 -13.63 -2.25 6.71
N LYS A 70 -13.80 -2.51 8.00
CA LYS A 70 -12.70 -2.63 8.97
C LYS A 70 -11.74 -3.74 8.59
N LEU A 71 -12.24 -4.89 8.14
CA LEU A 71 -11.42 -6.02 7.72
C LEU A 71 -10.60 -5.70 6.45
N LYS A 72 -11.21 -5.07 5.44
CA LYS A 72 -10.47 -4.60 4.25
C LYS A 72 -9.39 -3.59 4.63
N LYS A 73 -9.69 -2.67 5.55
CA LYS A 73 -8.71 -1.69 6.02
C LYS A 73 -7.60 -2.34 6.85
N ALA A 74 -7.92 -3.32 7.69
CA ALA A 74 -6.96 -4.06 8.48
C ALA A 74 -6.00 -4.86 7.58
N TRP A 75 -6.50 -5.48 6.50
CA TRP A 75 -5.66 -6.13 5.48
C TRP A 75 -4.73 -5.13 4.77
N GLU A 76 -5.22 -3.94 4.43
CA GLU A 76 -4.37 -2.90 3.86
C GLU A 76 -3.27 -2.44 4.82
N VAL A 77 -3.59 -2.31 6.11
CA VAL A 77 -2.63 -1.97 7.16
C VAL A 77 -1.63 -3.11 7.36
N ALA A 78 -2.09 -4.37 7.34
CA ALA A 78 -1.23 -5.54 7.44
C ALA A 78 -0.22 -5.66 6.30
N LEU A 79 -0.62 -5.23 5.09
CA LEU A 79 0.23 -5.19 3.90
C LEU A 79 1.08 -3.92 3.78
N ALA A 80 0.93 -2.94 4.69
CA ALA A 80 1.73 -1.72 4.65
C ALA A 80 3.25 -1.96 4.71
N PRO A 81 3.78 -2.89 5.56
CA PRO A 81 5.20 -3.21 5.56
C PRO A 81 5.70 -3.73 4.21
N VAL A 82 4.89 -4.54 3.52
CA VAL A 82 5.22 -5.09 2.19
C VAL A 82 5.36 -4.01 1.14
N LYS A 83 4.56 -2.94 1.20
CA LYS A 83 4.68 -1.83 0.24
C LYS A 83 5.95 -1.02 0.46
N ASN A 84 6.44 -0.93 1.71
CA ASN A 84 7.64 -0.16 2.05
C ASN A 84 8.94 -0.98 1.94
N LEU A 85 8.85 -2.31 2.00
CA LEU A 85 10.00 -3.21 1.94
C LEU A 85 10.77 -3.09 0.61
N PRO A 86 10.15 -3.05 -0.58
CA PRO A 86 10.85 -2.85 -1.85
C PRO A 86 11.64 -1.55 -1.90
N MET A 87 11.06 -0.45 -1.40
CA MET A 87 11.74 0.84 -1.37
C MET A 87 13.00 0.76 -0.49
N THR A 88 12.87 0.15 0.69
CA THR A 88 14.00 -0.03 1.61
C THR A 88 15.05 -0.97 1.02
N ALA A 89 14.65 -2.08 0.40
CA ALA A 89 15.55 -3.06 -0.19
C ALA A 89 16.32 -2.50 -1.41
N ILE A 90 15.66 -1.74 -2.27
CA ILE A 90 16.31 -1.07 -3.41
C ILE A 90 17.31 -0.02 -2.91
N MET A 91 16.94 0.75 -1.88
CA MET A 91 17.87 1.70 -1.26
C MET A 91 19.09 0.95 -0.69
N MET A 92 18.88 -0.16 0.03
CA MET A 92 19.96 -0.99 0.58
C MET A 92 20.86 -1.56 -0.52
N TYR A 93 20.30 -1.88 -1.68
CA TYR A 93 21.04 -2.36 -2.85
C TYR A 93 21.91 -1.24 -3.44
N MET A 94 21.35 -0.04 -3.64
CA MET A 94 22.08 1.10 -4.23
C MET A 94 23.16 1.69 -3.33
N THR A 95 22.98 1.68 -2.00
CA THR A 95 24.00 2.19 -1.06
C THR A 95 25.25 1.28 -0.97
N GLY A 96 25.20 0.08 -1.54
CA GLY A 96 26.35 -0.84 -1.55
C GLY A 96 26.67 -1.43 -0.17
N ASN A 97 27.83 -2.08 -0.04
CA ASN A 97 28.30 -2.70 1.20
C ASN A 97 29.43 -1.90 1.88
N SER A 98 29.62 -0.65 1.47
CA SER A 98 30.64 0.22 2.08
C SER A 98 30.24 0.60 3.51
N LEU A 99 31.16 0.46 4.45
CA LEU A 99 31.00 0.85 5.85
C LEU A 99 31.17 2.38 5.94
N GLN A 100 30.04 3.09 5.88
CA GLN A 100 29.94 4.53 6.07
C GLN A 100 28.99 4.81 7.22
N ILE A 101 29.13 5.97 7.88
CA ILE A 101 28.19 6.40 8.94
C ILE A 101 26.73 6.31 8.46
N PHE A 102 26.49 6.65 7.18
CA PHE A 102 25.16 6.59 6.59
C PHE A 102 24.61 5.16 6.48
N SER A 103 25.45 4.17 6.14
CA SER A 103 25.01 2.78 6.04
C SER A 103 24.71 2.18 7.42
N ILE A 104 25.46 2.54 8.46
CA ILE A 104 25.18 2.12 9.85
C ILE A 104 23.83 2.70 10.33
N MET A 105 23.57 3.99 10.09
CA MET A 105 22.32 4.63 10.48
C MET A 105 21.11 4.03 9.76
N MET A 106 21.26 3.74 8.47
CA MET A 106 20.21 3.13 7.65
C MET A 106 19.90 1.71 8.11
N VAL A 107 20.93 0.91 8.41
CA VAL A 107 20.80 -0.42 9.02
C VAL A 107 20.06 -0.32 10.36
N PHE A 108 20.42 0.61 11.24
CA PHE A 108 19.73 0.79 12.51
C PHE A 108 18.23 1.07 12.32
N MET A 109 17.86 1.98 11.41
CA MET A 109 16.45 2.21 11.09
C MET A 109 15.77 1.01 10.45
N ALA A 110 16.50 0.21 9.66
CA ALA A 110 16.00 -1.03 9.07
C ALA A 110 15.66 -2.11 10.13
N PHE A 111 16.24 -2.06 11.33
CA PHE A 111 15.79 -2.89 12.47
C PHE A 111 14.77 -2.20 13.36
N LYS A 112 14.99 -0.92 13.67
CA LYS A 112 14.12 -0.14 14.56
C LYS A 112 12.69 -0.10 14.04
N ASN A 113 12.50 0.12 12.74
CA ASN A 113 11.17 0.25 12.16
C ASN A 113 10.40 -1.08 12.25
N PRO A 114 10.98 -2.24 11.90
CA PRO A 114 10.35 -3.52 12.15
C PRO A 114 10.07 -3.86 13.59
N ILE A 115 11.02 -3.61 14.48
CA ILE A 115 10.83 -3.92 15.91
C ILE A 115 9.72 -3.04 16.49
N ALA A 116 9.70 -1.75 16.16
CA ALA A 116 8.62 -0.85 16.57
C ALA A 116 7.26 -1.26 15.99
N GLY A 117 7.22 -1.75 14.75
CA GLY A 117 6.01 -2.32 14.15
C GLY A 117 5.51 -3.55 14.90
N LEU A 118 6.41 -4.48 15.24
CA LEU A 118 6.10 -5.67 16.05
C LEU A 118 5.51 -5.30 17.41
N LEU A 119 6.16 -4.38 18.14
CA LEU A 119 5.70 -3.93 19.46
C LEU A 119 4.39 -3.12 19.39
N GLY A 120 4.19 -2.37 18.30
CA GLY A 120 3.00 -1.55 18.05
C GLY A 120 1.81 -2.29 17.45
N THR A 121 1.91 -3.61 17.22
CA THR A 121 0.84 -4.42 16.60
C THR A 121 -0.49 -4.27 17.33
N ASN A 122 -0.48 -4.42 18.66
CA ASN A 122 -1.72 -4.35 19.43
C ASN A 122 -2.39 -2.99 19.28
N GLN A 123 -1.63 -1.89 19.36
CA GLN A 123 -2.15 -0.54 19.20
C GLN A 123 -2.67 -0.26 17.78
N ALA A 124 -2.02 -0.83 16.76
CA ALA A 124 -2.43 -0.67 15.35
C ALA A 124 -3.77 -1.38 15.04
N PHE A 125 -4.06 -2.49 15.72
CA PHE A 125 -5.27 -3.29 15.49
C PHE A 125 -6.38 -3.07 16.52
N GLU A 126 -6.09 -2.45 17.67
CA GLU A 126 -7.08 -2.12 18.72
C GLU A 126 -8.28 -1.33 18.17
N ARG A 127 -8.04 -0.43 17.21
CA ARG A 127 -9.09 0.39 16.57
C ARG A 127 -10.01 -0.40 15.62
N PHE A 128 -9.64 -1.62 15.27
CA PHE A 128 -10.35 -2.47 14.33
C PHE A 128 -10.98 -3.71 14.98
N GLU A 129 -10.71 -3.99 16.26
CA GLU A 129 -11.28 -5.13 16.97
C GLU A 129 -12.77 -4.93 17.30
N THR A 130 -13.60 -5.84 16.77
CA THR A 130 -15.01 -6.01 17.17
C THR A 130 -15.20 -7.48 17.57
N ASP A 131 -16.05 -7.78 18.56
CA ASP A 131 -16.26 -9.14 19.08
C ASP A 131 -16.64 -10.16 18.00
N THR A 132 -17.36 -9.72 16.97
CA THR A 132 -17.83 -10.52 15.84
C THR A 132 -16.71 -10.98 14.88
N ASN A 133 -15.54 -10.32 14.86
CA ASN A 133 -14.49 -10.54 13.84
C ASN A 133 -13.10 -10.88 14.39
N LYS A 134 -13.01 -11.25 15.67
CA LYS A 134 -11.74 -11.60 16.35
C LYS A 134 -10.91 -12.64 15.59
N THR A 135 -11.53 -13.70 15.06
CA THR A 135 -10.83 -14.78 14.34
C THR A 135 -10.18 -14.30 13.05
N LYS A 136 -10.88 -13.47 12.26
CA LYS A 136 -10.33 -12.90 11.02
C LYS A 136 -9.28 -11.82 11.32
N MET A 137 -9.45 -11.05 12.38
CA MET A 137 -8.47 -10.07 12.83
C MET A 137 -7.17 -10.75 13.29
N LEU A 138 -7.25 -11.92 13.91
CA LEU A 138 -6.09 -12.69 14.35
C LEU A 138 -5.25 -13.16 13.15
N GLN A 139 -5.88 -13.59 12.05
CA GLN A 139 -5.18 -13.91 10.80
C GLN A 139 -4.44 -12.68 10.24
N VAL A 140 -5.09 -11.51 10.25
CA VAL A 140 -4.49 -10.25 9.76
C VAL A 140 -3.32 -9.80 10.64
N LYS A 141 -3.43 -9.92 11.97
CA LYS A 141 -2.33 -9.68 12.91
C LYS A 141 -1.14 -10.59 12.65
N LEU A 142 -1.41 -11.89 12.46
CA LEU A 142 -0.38 -12.89 12.20
C LEU A 142 0.33 -12.60 10.86
N ALA A 143 -0.44 -12.24 9.83
CA ALA A 143 0.11 -11.79 8.55
C ALA A 143 1.02 -10.56 8.72
N TYR A 144 0.59 -9.54 9.47
CA TYR A 144 1.43 -8.36 9.73
C TYR A 144 2.73 -8.72 10.46
N VAL A 145 2.66 -9.56 11.51
CA VAL A 145 3.84 -10.04 12.24
C VAL A 145 4.78 -10.78 11.30
N ALA A 146 4.26 -11.68 10.46
CA ALA A 146 5.07 -12.42 9.48
C ALA A 146 5.77 -11.46 8.50
N MET A 147 5.07 -10.44 7.98
CA MET A 147 5.68 -9.43 7.11
C MET A 147 6.76 -8.63 7.82
N GLN A 148 6.57 -8.35 9.11
CA GLN A 148 7.55 -7.62 9.89
C GLN A 148 8.80 -8.45 10.18
N LEU A 149 8.66 -9.76 10.37
CA LEU A 149 9.77 -10.71 10.46
C LEU A 149 10.53 -10.82 9.13
N VAL A 150 9.84 -10.82 7.99
CA VAL A 150 10.49 -10.80 6.67
C VAL A 150 11.32 -9.52 6.50
N ALA A 151 10.78 -8.36 6.87
CA ALA A 151 11.53 -7.10 6.84
C ALA A 151 12.78 -7.15 7.73
N LEU A 152 12.66 -7.74 8.92
CA LEU A 152 13.77 -7.91 9.85
C LEU A 152 14.84 -8.88 9.28
N ALA A 153 14.42 -9.99 8.66
CA ALA A 153 15.33 -10.95 8.03
C ALA A 153 16.14 -10.33 6.88
N VAL A 154 15.51 -9.47 6.06
CA VAL A 154 16.22 -8.70 5.02
C VAL A 154 17.25 -7.75 5.63
N GLY A 155 16.92 -7.13 6.78
CA GLY A 155 17.88 -6.35 7.57
C GLY A 155 19.08 -7.20 8.01
N ILE A 156 18.85 -8.36 8.63
CA ILE A 156 19.91 -9.29 9.07
C ILE A 156 20.82 -9.69 7.91
N TRP A 157 20.23 -10.06 6.78
CA TRP A 157 20.98 -10.42 5.58
C TRP A 157 21.91 -9.29 5.13
N LYS A 158 21.42 -8.03 5.15
CA LYS A 158 22.23 -6.87 4.78
C LYS A 158 23.36 -6.60 5.79
N VAL A 159 23.12 -6.71 7.10
CA VAL A 159 24.17 -6.56 8.14
C VAL A 159 25.25 -7.61 8.00
N ASN A 160 24.84 -8.85 7.74
CA ASN A 160 25.77 -9.93 7.46
C ASN A 160 26.61 -9.62 6.21
N ALA A 161 25.98 -9.09 5.15
CA ALA A 161 26.69 -8.69 3.93
C ALA A 161 27.65 -7.50 4.15
N MET A 162 27.39 -6.63 5.14
CA MET A 162 28.29 -5.55 5.56
C MET A 162 29.42 -5.99 6.51
N GLY A 163 29.40 -7.24 7.01
CA GLY A 163 30.43 -7.75 7.93
C GLY A 163 30.35 -7.17 9.35
N LEU A 164 29.18 -6.65 9.75
CA LEU A 164 28.97 -6.06 11.08
C LEU A 164 28.57 -7.09 12.13
N LEU A 165 28.19 -8.30 11.73
CA LEU A 165 27.90 -9.39 12.66
C LEU A 165 29.21 -10.07 13.07
N PRO A 166 29.39 -10.41 14.36
CA PRO A 166 30.57 -11.11 14.85
C PRO A 166 30.52 -12.61 14.49
N THR A 167 30.45 -12.91 13.19
CA THR A 167 30.32 -14.27 12.64
C THR A 167 31.63 -14.81 12.10
N THR A 168 32.63 -13.96 11.87
CA THR A 168 33.91 -14.32 11.26
C THR A 168 34.98 -14.46 12.33
N ARG A 169 35.94 -15.39 12.16
CA ARG A 169 37.07 -15.52 13.10
C ARG A 169 37.87 -14.23 13.30
N SER A 170 37.93 -13.38 12.28
CA SER A 170 38.55 -12.05 12.36
C SER A 170 37.97 -11.19 13.48
N ASP A 171 36.67 -11.35 13.78
CA ASP A 171 35.97 -10.58 14.81
C ASP A 171 36.41 -10.99 16.23
N TRP A 172 36.98 -12.20 16.35
CA TRP A 172 37.43 -12.81 17.60
C TRP A 172 38.96 -12.92 17.70
N LEU A 173 39.68 -12.50 16.66
CA LEU A 173 41.15 -12.61 16.57
C LEU A 173 41.85 -11.94 17.75
N MET A 174 41.28 -10.85 18.28
CA MET A 174 41.83 -10.15 19.44
C MET A 174 41.89 -11.02 20.72
N TRP A 175 41.08 -12.07 20.78
CA TRP A 175 41.00 -13.00 21.91
C TRP A 175 41.53 -14.40 21.54
N GLU A 176 42.03 -14.61 20.32
CA GLU A 176 42.63 -15.88 19.92
C GLU A 176 44.07 -15.97 20.45
N ALA A 177 44.39 -17.07 21.13
CA ALA A 177 45.72 -17.28 21.68
C ALA A 177 46.77 -17.29 20.57
N GLN A 178 47.85 -16.54 20.76
CA GLN A 178 48.98 -16.55 19.83
C GLN A 178 49.60 -17.96 19.80
N ARG A 179 49.94 -18.45 18.61
CA ARG A 179 50.70 -19.69 18.48
C ARG A 179 52.15 -19.42 18.85
N GLU A 180 52.56 -19.94 19.99
CA GLU A 180 53.96 -19.99 20.38
C GLU A 180 54.72 -21.00 19.49
N PRO A 181 55.79 -20.60 18.79
CA PRO A 181 56.60 -21.52 18.02
C PRO A 181 57.38 -22.46 18.96
N LEU A 182 57.36 -23.76 18.68
CA LEU A 182 58.09 -24.77 19.48
C LEU A 182 59.61 -24.71 19.30
N GLU A 183 60.07 -24.22 18.14
CA GLU A 183 61.49 -24.17 17.79
C GLU A 183 61.85 -22.80 17.24
N SER A 184 62.95 -22.22 17.73
CA SER A 184 63.56 -21.01 17.19
C SER A 184 64.98 -21.33 16.73
N ALA A 185 65.30 -21.00 15.47
CA ALA A 185 66.65 -21.13 14.94
C ALA A 185 67.31 -19.76 14.92
N ALA A 186 68.44 -19.62 15.63
CA ALA A 186 69.31 -18.45 15.54
C ALA A 186 70.49 -18.77 14.61
N VAL A 187 70.86 -17.84 13.75
CA VAL A 187 72.05 -17.98 12.89
C VAL A 187 73.29 -17.70 13.77
N ALA A 188 74.22 -18.65 13.81
CA ALA A 188 75.50 -18.48 14.52
C ALA A 188 76.37 -17.46 13.76
N LEU A 189 76.80 -16.41 14.48
CA LEU A 189 77.73 -15.38 14.02
C LEU A 189 79.18 -15.80 14.29
#